data_AF-A0A821XLU2-F1
#
_entry.id   AF-A0A821XLU2-F1
#
_cell.length_a   1.000
_cell.length_b   1.000
_cell.length_c   1.000
_cell.angle_alpha   90.00
_cell.angle_beta   90.00
_cell.angle_gamma   90.00
#
_symmetry.space_group_name_H-M   'P 1'
#
loop_
_entity.id
_entity.type
_entity.pdbx_description
1 polymer ?
#
loop_
_entity_poly.entity_id
_entity_poly.type
_entity_poly.pdbx_seq_one_letter_code
_entity_poly.pdbx_strand_id
1 'polypeptide(L)'
;KTPLVNALFEANFEQSMNSKYFRETIDVDFGYHFVERRSVNVADVHGDLSIETLKRICQLFNGFLVHVQSTYLTSNTSDVIQFLRPLSHPSYILLLIRDLDDEDDEEIQTAITSIRSACSNCQIFFLPKVADKNT
;
A
#
# COMPACT_ATOMS: atom_id res chain seq x y z
N LYS A 1 6.26 1.19 5.32
CA LYS A 1 5.29 1.90 4.46
C LYS A 1 5.63 3.38 4.39
N THR A 2 5.46 4.13 5.48
CA THR A 2 5.60 5.60 5.53
C THR A 2 6.95 6.14 5.01
N PRO A 3 8.13 5.58 5.34
CA PRO A 3 9.39 6.07 4.78
C PRO A 3 9.45 6.04 3.25
N LEU A 4 8.89 5.00 2.63
CA LEU A 4 8.83 4.86 1.17
C LEU A 4 7.87 5.89 0.55
N VAL A 5 6.71 6.14 1.19
CA VAL A 5 5.76 7.16 0.72
C VAL A 5 6.39 8.56 0.80
N ASN A 6 7.05 8.89 1.92
CA ASN A 6 7.76 10.15 2.07
C ASN A 6 8.86 10.33 1.01
N ALA A 7 9.63 9.28 0.72
CA ALA A 7 10.66 9.33 -0.30
C ALA A 7 10.09 9.49 -1.73
N LEU A 8 9.01 8.77 -2.06
CA LEU A 8 8.42 8.80 -3.41
C LEU A 8 7.70 10.12 -3.72
N PHE A 9 7.08 10.74 -2.73
CA PHE A 9 6.22 11.90 -2.92
C PHE A 9 6.78 13.19 -2.28
N GLU A 10 8.00 13.13 -1.76
CA GLU A 10 8.64 14.20 -0.97
C GLU A 10 7.74 14.69 0.19
N ALA A 11 6.95 13.78 0.74
CA ALA A 11 6.00 14.04 1.81
C ALA A 11 6.66 13.95 3.20
N ASN A 12 5.96 14.47 4.22
CA ASN A 12 6.45 14.49 5.61
C ASN A 12 5.45 13.82 6.58
N PHE A 13 4.92 12.66 6.21
CA PHE A 13 4.02 11.89 7.09
C PHE A 13 4.75 11.42 8.36
N GLU A 14 4.03 11.43 9.48
CA GLU A 14 4.51 11.01 10.80
C GLU A 14 4.90 9.52 10.80
N GLN A 15 6.07 9.19 11.34
CA GLN A 15 6.57 7.81 11.35
C GLN A 15 6.35 7.09 12.69
N SER A 16 5.94 7.83 13.72
CA SER A 16 5.71 7.31 15.06
C SER A 16 4.47 6.43 15.14
N MET A 17 4.68 5.12 15.29
CA MET A 17 3.63 4.13 15.53
C MET A 17 3.12 4.11 16.98
N ASN A 18 3.80 4.82 17.90
CA ASN A 18 3.55 4.72 19.34
C ASN A 18 2.55 5.75 19.88
N SER A 19 2.09 6.69 19.06
CA SER A 19 1.09 7.67 19.49
C SER A 19 -0.31 7.09 19.41
N LYS A 20 -1.04 7.12 20.53
CA LYS A 20 -2.47 6.79 20.55
C LYS A 20 -3.32 7.71 19.64
N TYR A 21 -2.81 8.89 19.31
CA TYR A 21 -3.51 9.86 18.47
C TYR A 21 -3.39 9.58 16.97
N PHE A 22 -2.50 8.67 16.57
CA PHE A 22 -2.26 8.32 15.17
C PHE A 22 -2.68 6.88 14.83
N ARG A 23 -3.48 6.23 15.69
CA ARG A 23 -4.08 4.92 15.35
C ARG A 23 -5.37 5.13 14.58
N GLU A 24 -5.58 4.33 13.54
CA GLU A 24 -6.77 4.38 12.68
C GLU A 24 -6.96 5.75 11.99
N THR A 25 -5.89 6.53 11.85
CA THR A 25 -5.93 7.85 11.23
C THR A 25 -5.45 7.81 9.79
N ILE A 26 -5.92 8.77 9.01
CA ILE A 26 -5.46 9.01 7.65
C ILE A 26 -4.94 10.44 7.62
N ASP A 27 -3.64 10.56 7.42
CA ASP A 27 -2.99 11.84 7.22
C ASP A 27 -3.00 12.17 5.73
N VAL A 28 -3.24 13.42 5.36
CA VAL A 28 -3.41 13.86 3.97
C VAL A 28 -2.46 15.01 3.67
N ASP A 29 -1.59 14.79 2.70
CA ASP A 29 -0.67 15.78 2.16
C ASP A 29 -1.13 16.24 0.77
N PHE A 30 -1.48 17.53 0.68
CA PHE A 30 -1.93 18.19 -0.55
C PHE A 30 -0.77 18.65 -1.47
N GLY A 31 0.47 18.32 -1.14
CA GLY A 31 1.65 18.52 -1.97
C GLY A 31 2.08 19.98 -2.12
N TYR A 32 1.78 20.82 -1.12
CA TYR A 32 2.25 22.20 -1.09
C TYR A 32 3.69 22.26 -0.59
N HIS A 33 4.64 22.24 -1.53
CA HIS A 33 6.05 22.50 -1.25
C HIS A 33 6.41 23.92 -1.69
N PHE A 34 7.49 24.47 -1.12
CA PHE A 34 7.94 25.85 -1.39
C PHE A 34 8.31 26.12 -2.87
N VAL A 35 8.57 25.06 -3.66
CA VAL A 35 9.09 25.18 -5.04
C VAL A 35 8.00 24.93 -6.08
N GLU A 36 7.29 23.80 -5.99
CA GLU A 36 6.23 23.46 -6.92
C GLU A 36 5.17 22.62 -6.21
N ARG A 37 3.90 22.79 -6.61
CA ARG A 37 2.82 21.96 -6.10
C ARG A 37 2.81 20.61 -6.82
N ARG A 38 2.80 19.52 -6.06
CA ARG A 38 2.64 18.17 -6.60
C ARG A 38 1.32 18.03 -7.35
N SER A 39 1.32 17.30 -8.48
CA SER A 39 0.11 17.03 -9.26
C SER A 39 -0.86 16.06 -8.58
N VAL A 40 -0.41 15.36 -7.53
CA VAL A 40 -1.19 14.36 -6.80
C VAL A 40 -1.19 14.67 -5.30
N ASN A 41 -2.36 14.64 -4.69
CA ASN A 41 -2.49 14.60 -3.24
C ASN A 41 -2.27 13.17 -2.77
N VAL A 42 -1.63 12.99 -1.64
CA VAL A 42 -1.26 11.67 -1.11
C VAL A 42 -1.82 11.57 0.30
N ALA A 43 -2.22 10.36 0.70
CA ALA A 43 -2.67 10.11 2.04
C ALA A 43 -1.99 8.87 2.60
N ASP A 44 -1.62 8.91 3.88
CA ASP A 44 -1.01 7.78 4.58
C ASP A 44 -1.93 7.27 5.69
N VAL A 45 -2.15 5.96 5.70
CA VAL A 45 -2.96 5.29 6.74
C VAL A 45 -2.03 4.88 7.89
N HIS A 46 -2.35 5.28 9.12
CA HIS A 46 -1.59 4.93 10.31
C HIS A 46 -2.37 3.96 11.21
N GLY A 47 -1.69 2.90 11.66
CA GLY A 47 -2.29 1.82 12.43
C GLY A 47 -3.14 0.87 11.59
N ASP A 48 -3.91 0.03 12.29
CA ASP A 48 -4.72 -1.02 11.69
C ASP A 48 -6.07 -0.45 11.25
N LEU A 49 -6.36 -0.47 9.95
CA LEU A 49 -7.65 -0.02 9.44
C LEU A 49 -8.60 -1.22 9.25
N SER A 50 -9.77 -1.17 9.88
CA SER A 50 -10.80 -2.19 9.65
C SER A 50 -11.34 -2.16 8.22
N ILE A 51 -11.79 -3.30 7.72
CA ILE A 51 -12.41 -3.41 6.39
C ILE A 51 -13.68 -2.55 6.31
N GLU A 52 -14.43 -2.44 7.40
CA GLU A 52 -15.63 -1.59 7.50
C GLU A 52 -15.27 -0.12 7.32
N THR A 53 -14.21 0.36 7.96
CA THR A 53 -13.74 1.74 7.79
C THR A 53 -13.24 1.93 6.37
N LEU A 54 -12.44 1.00 5.84
CA LEU A 54 -11.92 1.07 4.47
C LEU A 54 -13.05 1.20 3.43
N LYS A 55 -14.11 0.40 3.54
CA LYS A 55 -15.30 0.47 2.66
C LYS A 55 -15.99 1.83 2.67
N ARG A 56 -15.94 2.56 3.79
CA ARG A 56 -16.57 3.88 3.92
C ARG A 56 -15.76 4.98 3.26
N ILE A 57 -14.43 4.88 3.35
CA ILE A 57 -13.53 5.95 2.91
C ILE A 57 -12.98 5.73 1.50
N CYS A 58 -13.00 4.51 0.97
CA CYS A 58 -12.29 4.19 -0.27
C CYS A 58 -12.80 5.02 -1.46
N GLN A 59 -14.07 5.41 -1.43
CA GLN A 59 -14.70 6.24 -2.46
C GLN A 59 -14.14 7.67 -2.53
N LEU A 60 -13.41 8.13 -1.50
CA LEU A 60 -12.79 9.45 -1.47
C LEU A 60 -11.48 9.52 -2.27
N PHE A 61 -10.89 8.36 -2.61
CA PHE A 61 -9.56 8.28 -3.21
C PHE A 61 -9.63 7.78 -4.65
N ASN A 62 -8.88 8.45 -5.54
CA ASN A 62 -8.79 8.04 -6.94
C ASN A 62 -7.94 6.79 -7.15
N GLY A 63 -7.10 6.44 -6.19
CA GLY A 63 -6.31 5.22 -6.23
C GLY A 63 -5.60 4.88 -4.94
N PHE A 64 -5.04 3.67 -4.93
CA PHE A 64 -4.46 3.04 -3.76
C PHE A 64 -3.09 2.47 -4.09
N LEU A 65 -2.13 2.76 -3.22
CA LEU A 65 -0.84 2.10 -3.19
C LEU A 65 -0.84 1.15 -1.97
N VAL A 66 -0.94 -0.14 -2.22
CA VAL A 66 -1.03 -1.20 -1.21
C VAL A 66 0.30 -1.90 -1.11
N HIS A 67 0.88 -1.97 0.09
CA HIS A 67 2.15 -2.66 0.30
C HIS A 67 1.90 -3.97 1.04
N VAL A 68 2.38 -5.09 0.51
CA VAL A 68 2.30 -6.41 1.15
C VAL A 68 3.69 -7.02 1.23
N GLN A 69 4.04 -7.67 2.33
CA GLN A 69 5.27 -8.45 2.40
C GLN A 69 5.06 -9.79 1.68
N SER A 70 6.06 -10.26 0.95
CA SER A 70 6.05 -11.54 0.23
C SER A 70 5.59 -12.70 1.12
N THR A 71 6.18 -12.83 2.32
CA THR A 71 5.87 -13.87 3.31
C THR A 71 4.44 -13.82 3.83
N TYR A 72 3.89 -12.61 4.03
CA TYR A 72 2.51 -12.44 4.45
C TYR A 72 1.55 -12.81 3.32
N LEU A 73 1.88 -12.43 2.08
CA LEU A 73 1.07 -12.69 0.90
C LEU A 73 0.88 -14.19 0.65
N THR A 74 1.96 -14.98 0.69
CA THR A 74 1.88 -16.43 0.45
C THR A 74 1.03 -17.13 1.50
N SER A 75 1.13 -16.70 2.76
CA SER A 75 0.36 -17.29 3.87
C SER A 75 -1.09 -16.81 3.95
N ASN A 76 -1.41 -15.62 3.44
CA ASN A 76 -2.70 -14.94 3.67
C ASN A 76 -3.30 -14.36 2.38
N THR A 77 -3.13 -15.04 1.25
CA THR A 77 -3.61 -14.56 -0.06
C THR A 77 -5.11 -14.22 -0.06
N SER A 78 -5.95 -15.04 0.62
CA SER A 78 -7.39 -14.80 0.73
C SER A 78 -7.70 -13.48 1.44
N ASP A 79 -6.98 -13.17 2.52
CA ASP A 79 -7.19 -11.96 3.31
C ASP A 79 -6.78 -10.73 2.51
N VAL A 80 -5.66 -10.80 1.79
CA VAL A 80 -5.23 -9.74 0.87
C VAL A 80 -6.32 -9.48 -0.19
N ILE A 81 -6.86 -10.53 -0.82
CA ILE A 81 -7.96 -10.39 -1.78
C ILE A 81 -9.18 -9.73 -1.13
N GLN A 82 -9.54 -10.12 0.10
CA GLN A 82 -10.66 -9.53 0.83
C GLN A 82 -10.46 -8.03 1.09
N PHE A 83 -9.22 -7.60 1.38
CA PHE A 83 -8.85 -6.20 1.55
C PHE A 83 -8.85 -5.41 0.23
N LEU A 84 -8.50 -6.04 -0.89
CA LEU A 84 -8.45 -5.36 -2.20
C LEU A 84 -9.84 -5.17 -2.82
N ARG A 85 -10.80 -6.07 -2.56
CA ARG A 85 -12.17 -6.00 -3.12
C ARG A 85 -12.91 -4.68 -2.87
N PRO A 86 -12.89 -4.07 -1.67
CA PRO A 86 -13.49 -2.75 -1.45
C PRO A 86 -12.88 -1.63 -2.28
N LEU A 87 -11.65 -1.79 -2.77
CA LEU A 87 -10.91 -0.77 -3.52
C LEU A 87 -11.26 -0.80 -5.02
N SER A 88 -11.88 -1.89 -5.50
CA SER A 88 -12.04 -2.17 -6.92
C SER A 88 -13.29 -1.53 -7.55
N HIS A 89 -13.39 -0.19 -7.55
CA HIS A 89 -14.09 0.68 -8.52
C HIS A 89 -14.37 2.07 -7.91
N PRO A 90 -14.15 3.20 -8.63
CA PRO A 90 -13.42 3.38 -9.90
C PRO A 90 -11.91 3.65 -9.69
N SER A 91 -11.35 3.24 -8.56
CA SER A 91 -9.98 3.58 -8.18
C SER A 91 -8.94 2.67 -8.85
N TYR A 92 -7.76 3.21 -9.15
CA TYR A 92 -6.61 2.40 -9.55
C TYR A 92 -5.97 1.74 -8.32
N ILE A 93 -5.47 0.50 -8.45
CA ILE A 93 -4.80 -0.22 -7.37
C ILE A 93 -3.39 -0.58 -7.85
N LEU A 94 -2.39 -0.11 -7.10
CA LEU A 94 -0.99 -0.50 -7.25
C LEU A 94 -0.64 -1.37 -6.03
N LEU A 95 -0.42 -2.67 -6.24
CA LEU A 95 0.04 -3.60 -5.21
C LEU A 95 1.56 -3.75 -5.31
N LEU A 96 2.26 -3.31 -4.28
CA LEU A 96 3.70 -3.46 -4.13
C LEU A 96 4.02 -4.64 -3.21
N ILE A 97 4.53 -5.73 -3.78
CA ILE A 97 5.01 -6.90 -3.04
C ILE A 97 6.46 -6.64 -2.63
N ARG A 98 6.72 -6.59 -1.32
CA ARG A 98 8.00 -6.22 -0.71
C ARG A 98 8.73 -7.42 -0.15
N ASP A 99 10.01 -7.23 0.11
CA ASP A 99 10.90 -8.22 0.74
C ASP A 99 10.94 -9.52 -0.06
N LEU A 100 10.90 -9.40 -1.39
CA LEU A 100 10.93 -10.52 -2.29
C LEU A 100 12.38 -10.97 -2.51
N ASP A 101 12.65 -12.25 -2.28
CA ASP A 101 13.96 -12.86 -2.51
C ASP A 101 14.08 -13.35 -3.97
N ASP A 102 13.01 -13.92 -4.54
CA ASP A 102 12.92 -14.39 -5.92
C ASP A 102 11.53 -14.06 -6.52
N GLU A 103 11.50 -13.48 -7.72
CA GLU A 103 10.25 -13.18 -8.45
C GLU A 103 9.62 -14.43 -9.04
N ASP A 104 10.40 -15.46 -9.32
CA ASP A 104 9.94 -16.69 -9.97
C ASP A 104 9.46 -17.77 -8.96
N ASP A 105 9.36 -17.42 -7.69
CA ASP A 105 8.85 -18.31 -6.64
C ASP A 105 7.41 -18.79 -6.94
N GLU A 106 7.21 -20.11 -6.97
CA GLU A 106 5.93 -20.72 -7.36
C GLU A 106 4.77 -20.34 -6.44
N GLU A 107 5.02 -20.17 -5.13
CA GLU A 107 3.98 -19.78 -4.18
C GLU A 107 3.55 -18.32 -4.41
N ILE A 108 4.52 -17.44 -4.66
CA ILE A 108 4.28 -16.04 -5.01
C ILE A 108 3.48 -15.94 -6.31
N GLN A 109 3.87 -16.69 -7.36
CA GLN A 109 3.15 -16.69 -8.63
C GLN A 109 1.72 -17.22 -8.51
N THR A 110 1.50 -18.22 -7.66
CA THR A 110 0.16 -18.74 -7.34
C THR A 110 -0.70 -17.68 -6.65
N ALA A 111 -0.14 -16.97 -5.67
CA ALA A 111 -0.83 -15.88 -4.97
C ALA A 111 -1.19 -14.73 -5.92
N ILE A 112 -0.26 -14.34 -6.79
CA ILE A 112 -0.44 -13.29 -7.81
C ILE A 112 -1.55 -13.67 -8.79
N THR A 113 -1.56 -14.91 -9.26
CA THR A 113 -2.59 -15.41 -10.18
C THR A 113 -3.97 -15.33 -9.54
N SER A 114 -4.07 -15.70 -8.26
CA SER A 114 -5.30 -15.60 -7.47
C SER A 114 -5.77 -14.13 -7.32
N ILE A 115 -4.85 -13.21 -7.04
CA ILE A 115 -5.15 -11.78 -6.94
C ILE A 115 -5.63 -11.21 -8.28
N ARG A 116 -4.94 -11.50 -9.39
CA ARG A 116 -5.32 -11.01 -10.73
C ARG A 116 -6.71 -11.51 -11.15
N SER A 117 -7.05 -12.75 -10.79
CA SER A 117 -8.37 -13.32 -11.03
C SER A 117 -9.46 -12.61 -10.21
N ALA A 118 -9.18 -12.26 -8.96
CA ALA A 118 -10.16 -11.63 -8.07
C ALA A 118 -10.26 -10.09 -8.20
N CYS A 119 -9.19 -9.43 -8.64
CA CYS A 119 -9.03 -7.97 -8.68
C CYS A 119 -8.40 -7.55 -10.01
N SER A 120 -9.19 -7.47 -11.08
CA SER A 120 -8.70 -7.23 -12.44
C SER A 120 -8.11 -5.82 -12.67
N ASN A 121 -8.43 -4.84 -11.82
CA ASN A 121 -7.90 -3.47 -11.86
C ASN A 121 -6.63 -3.28 -11.01
N CYS A 122 -6.02 -4.37 -10.54
CA CYS A 122 -4.81 -4.35 -9.72
C CYS A 122 -3.55 -4.51 -10.58
N GLN A 123 -2.68 -3.51 -10.57
CA GLN A 123 -1.33 -3.62 -11.12
C GLN A 123 -0.37 -4.04 -10.02
N ILE A 124 0.50 -5.01 -10.31
CA ILE A 124 1.38 -5.63 -9.33
C ILE A 124 2.83 -5.27 -9.66
N PHE A 125 3.56 -4.82 -8.64
CA PHE A 125 4.97 -4.44 -8.70
C PHE A 125 5.74 -5.16 -7.61
N PHE A 126 7.03 -5.40 -7.86
CA PHE A 126 7.92 -6.05 -6.93
C PHE A 126 8.93 -5.04 -6.38
N LEU A 127 9.18 -5.11 -5.08
CA LEU A 127 10.29 -4.45 -4.45
C LEU A 127 11.21 -5.54 -3.88
N PRO A 128 12.40 -5.73 -4.47
CA PRO A 128 13.33 -6.74 -3.98
C PRO A 128 13.72 -6.41 -2.54
N LYS A 129 14.11 -7.44 -1.80
CA LYS A 129 14.67 -7.26 -0.47
C LYS A 129 15.93 -6.40 -0.58
N VAL A 130 15.83 -5.15 -0.17
CA VAL A 130 16.99 -4.30 -0.01
C VAL A 130 17.68 -4.87 1.22
N ALA A 131 18.75 -5.65 1.02
CA ALA A 131 19.68 -5.91 2.10
C ALA A 131 20.09 -4.53 2.61
N ASP A 132 19.77 -4.22 3.86
CA ASP A 132 20.32 -3.05 4.54
C ASP A 132 21.84 -3.15 4.45
N LYS A 133 22.41 -2.58 3.38
CA LYS A 133 23.82 -2.26 3.30
C LYS A 133 23.95 -1.00 4.13
N ASN A 134 24.08 -1.21 5.44
CA ASN A 134 24.61 -0.30 6.44
C ASN A 134 24.66 1.18 6.01
N THR A 135 23.76 1.99 6.55
CA THR A 135 24.10 3.38 6.87
C THR A 135 23.53 3.76 8.21
#